data_AF-A0A3B9DA17-F1
#
_entry.id   AF-A0A3B9DA17-F1
#
_cell.length_a   1.000
_cell.length_b   1.000
_cell.length_c   1.000
_cell.angle_alpha   90.00
_cell.angle_beta   90.00
_cell.angle_gamma   90.00
#
_symmetry.space_group_name_H-M   'P 1'
#
loop_
_entity.id
_entity.type
_entity.pdbx_description
1 polymer ?
#
loop_
_entity_poly.entity_id
_entity_poly.type
_entity_poly.pdbx_seq_one_letter_code
_entity_poly.pdbx_strand_id
1 'polypeptide(L)'
;MRQCMKKRKCIMKNMETGAEDKNQQTAIYVMTHKAFTPPPDPLYIPLHVGRAAASSYSRDEKSSPLSFCVGDNTGDHISEKNCYYSELTGMYWVWKNSHAKVVGTCHYRRYLLNEQGKLFTEAQILSLLQQYDVITTKELQLNFSYYEGFASHHKILYLDETARVIQEIYPDYAADFQQLVQQKHTYFGNMLIAKKEVYGAYMEWLFSILFEVERRVKVEEEDSYHRRIFGFISEFLQYVWIRHNRLRVYACMVGMLGEKAEIAEVRCRLAEYFDRADVDGAKAYFLQAKKERPDLLMEASDITGELHLCMEVIAIAGLEQQAYGKNLLTRVRGFRNLMQYCNNLNRYVLQKKQEIPDAGLQEWEEENEVTPVARQVAEQVMHASEAEASVVHRLQNQLTK
;
A
#
# COMPACT_ATOMS: atom_id res chain seq x y z
N MET A 1 0.20 7.00 -41.43
CA MET A 1 -1.11 7.13 -40.72
C MET A 1 -1.95 5.85 -40.73
N ARG A 2 -2.19 5.17 -41.87
CA ARG A 2 -3.05 3.96 -41.92
C ARG A 2 -2.57 2.76 -41.07
N GLN A 3 -1.26 2.60 -40.90
CA GLN A 3 -0.67 1.52 -40.09
C GLN A 3 -0.78 1.77 -38.57
N CYS A 4 -0.73 3.05 -38.15
CA CYS A 4 -0.96 3.46 -36.77
C CYS A 4 -2.43 3.32 -36.36
N MET A 5 -3.36 3.62 -37.28
CA MET A 5 -4.80 3.39 -37.07
C MET A 5 -5.17 1.90 -37.01
N LYS A 6 -4.50 1.02 -37.79
CA LYS A 6 -4.69 -0.43 -37.69
C LYS A 6 -4.18 -1.01 -36.37
N LYS A 7 -3.03 -0.55 -35.86
CA LYS A 7 -2.52 -0.91 -34.51
C LYS A 7 -3.50 -0.48 -33.42
N ARG A 8 -3.99 0.77 -33.44
CA ARG A 8 -5.00 1.25 -32.47
C ARG A 8 -6.30 0.45 -32.51
N LYS A 9 -6.81 0.11 -33.70
CA LYS A 9 -8.01 -0.74 -33.82
C LYS A 9 -7.81 -2.17 -33.32
N CYS A 10 -6.62 -2.75 -33.50
CA CYS A 10 -6.27 -4.06 -32.97
C CYS A 10 -6.19 -4.04 -31.43
N ILE A 11 -5.55 -3.01 -30.88
CA ILE A 11 -5.41 -2.79 -29.42
C ILE A 11 -6.79 -2.63 -28.76
N MET A 12 -7.70 -1.83 -29.35
CA MET A 12 -9.05 -1.67 -28.81
C MET A 12 -9.89 -2.95 -28.93
N LYS A 13 -9.69 -3.76 -29.97
CA LYS A 13 -10.41 -5.04 -30.15
C LYS A 13 -9.95 -6.14 -29.19
N ASN A 14 -8.67 -6.13 -28.77
CA ASN A 14 -8.15 -7.03 -27.73
C ASN A 14 -8.63 -6.62 -26.34
N MET A 15 -8.83 -5.32 -26.08
CA MET A 15 -9.45 -4.83 -24.83
C MET A 15 -10.95 -5.19 -24.73
N GLU A 16 -11.68 -5.24 -25.84
CA GLU A 16 -13.11 -5.59 -25.86
C GLU A 16 -13.41 -7.08 -25.65
N THR A 17 -12.41 -7.97 -25.75
CA THR A 17 -12.63 -9.43 -25.70
C THR A 17 -12.11 -10.12 -24.43
N GLY A 18 -11.36 -9.42 -23.56
CA GLY A 18 -10.84 -9.97 -22.30
C GLY A 18 -9.97 -11.24 -22.45
N ALA A 19 -9.63 -11.60 -23.68
CA ALA A 19 -8.90 -12.82 -24.01
C ALA A 19 -7.41 -12.47 -24.10
N GLU A 20 -6.61 -13.08 -23.21
CA GLU A 20 -5.16 -13.11 -23.36
C GLU A 20 -4.80 -13.65 -24.75
N ASP A 21 -3.88 -12.98 -25.43
CA ASP A 21 -3.30 -13.51 -26.65
C ASP A 21 -2.55 -14.79 -26.27
N LYS A 22 -2.96 -15.93 -26.83
CA LYS A 22 -2.33 -17.25 -26.57
C LYS A 22 -0.83 -17.28 -26.94
N ASN A 23 -0.33 -16.23 -27.59
CA ASN A 23 1.08 -16.06 -27.95
C ASN A 23 1.85 -15.08 -27.03
N GLN A 24 1.25 -14.59 -25.95
CA GLN A 24 1.86 -13.62 -25.05
C GLN A 24 2.99 -14.25 -24.22
N GLN A 25 4.22 -13.80 -24.46
CA GLN A 25 5.41 -14.32 -23.80
C GLN A 25 5.48 -13.85 -22.33
N THR A 26 5.10 -12.59 -22.06
CA THR A 26 5.10 -11.98 -20.72
C THR A 26 3.80 -11.22 -20.44
N ALA A 27 3.23 -11.39 -19.25
CA ALA A 27 2.05 -10.66 -18.79
C ALA A 27 2.20 -10.20 -17.33
N ILE A 28 2.00 -8.91 -17.06
CA ILE A 28 2.04 -8.31 -15.72
C ILE A 28 0.64 -7.87 -15.33
N TYR A 29 0.03 -8.54 -14.35
CA TYR A 29 -1.33 -8.26 -13.91
C TYR A 29 -1.36 -7.19 -12.84
N VAL A 30 -2.09 -6.12 -13.14
CA VAL A 30 -2.25 -4.95 -12.28
C VAL A 30 -3.54 -5.11 -11.48
N MET A 31 -3.41 -5.52 -10.22
CA MET A 31 -4.52 -5.84 -9.34
C MET A 31 -5.24 -4.58 -8.88
N THR A 32 -6.54 -4.51 -9.14
CA THR A 32 -7.38 -3.39 -8.73
C THR A 32 -8.76 -3.81 -8.25
N HIS A 33 -9.31 -3.05 -7.31
CA HIS A 33 -10.73 -3.05 -6.94
C HIS A 33 -11.33 -1.64 -7.10
N LYS A 34 -10.58 -0.69 -7.70
CA LYS A 34 -10.96 0.71 -7.89
C LYS A 34 -10.57 1.23 -9.26
N ALA A 35 -11.38 2.13 -9.79
CA ALA A 35 -11.08 2.83 -11.02
C ALA A 35 -9.71 3.49 -10.95
N PHE A 36 -8.89 3.32 -12.00
CA PHE A 36 -7.56 3.88 -12.08
C PHE A 36 -7.15 4.04 -13.54
N THR A 37 -6.10 4.82 -13.77
CA THR A 37 -5.50 4.96 -15.10
C THR A 37 -4.38 3.92 -15.24
N PRO A 38 -4.57 2.86 -16.06
CA PRO A 38 -3.53 1.87 -16.26
C PRO A 38 -2.35 2.46 -17.07
N PRO A 39 -1.14 1.90 -16.91
CA PRO A 39 -0.04 2.21 -17.81
C PRO A 39 -0.45 1.97 -19.28
N PRO A 40 0.01 2.80 -20.22
CA PRO A 40 -0.34 2.65 -21.64
C PRO A 40 0.30 1.42 -22.30
N ASP A 41 1.24 0.76 -21.62
CA ASP A 41 1.96 -0.41 -22.10
C ASP A 41 1.10 -1.68 -21.92
N PRO A 42 0.76 -2.41 -23.00
CA PRO A 42 -0.07 -3.60 -22.95
C PRO A 42 0.56 -4.77 -22.17
N LEU A 43 1.84 -4.69 -21.82
CA LEU A 43 2.48 -5.60 -20.88
C LEU A 43 1.78 -5.61 -19.50
N TYR A 44 1.20 -4.47 -19.11
CA TYR A 44 0.52 -4.27 -17.83
C TYR A 44 -1.00 -4.41 -18.02
N ILE A 45 -1.53 -5.57 -17.64
CA ILE A 45 -2.92 -5.98 -17.85
C ILE A 45 -3.75 -5.69 -16.58
N PRO A 46 -4.74 -4.80 -16.63
CA PRO A 46 -5.61 -4.55 -15.48
C PRO A 46 -6.47 -5.77 -15.12
N LEU A 47 -6.39 -6.21 -13.87
CA LEU A 47 -7.19 -7.31 -13.31
C LEU A 47 -8.06 -6.80 -12.16
N HIS A 48 -9.37 -6.91 -12.32
CA HIS A 48 -10.36 -6.56 -11.32
C HIS A 48 -10.48 -7.72 -10.31
N VAL A 49 -9.89 -7.53 -9.13
CA VAL A 49 -9.94 -8.48 -8.03
C VAL A 49 -11.20 -8.31 -7.20
N GLY A 50 -11.74 -9.42 -6.67
CA GLY A 50 -12.99 -9.40 -5.90
C GLY A 50 -14.22 -9.12 -6.76
N ARG A 51 -14.13 -9.35 -8.07
CA ARG A 51 -15.20 -9.01 -9.00
C ARG A 51 -16.50 -9.77 -8.71
N ALA A 52 -16.44 -11.00 -8.22
CA ALA A 52 -17.62 -11.79 -7.86
C ALA A 52 -18.50 -11.07 -6.81
N ALA A 53 -17.88 -10.40 -5.82
CA ALA A 53 -18.60 -9.61 -4.84
C ALA A 53 -19.07 -8.27 -5.42
N ALA A 54 -18.29 -7.64 -6.31
CA ALA A 54 -18.63 -6.36 -6.93
C ALA A 54 -19.84 -6.45 -7.88
N SER A 55 -20.00 -7.57 -8.60
CA SER A 55 -21.13 -7.84 -9.51
C SER A 55 -22.50 -7.79 -8.81
N SER A 56 -22.55 -7.97 -7.49
CA SER A 56 -23.79 -7.89 -6.72
C SER A 56 -24.30 -6.46 -6.51
N TYR A 57 -23.45 -5.43 -6.73
CA TYR A 57 -23.77 -4.02 -6.46
C TYR A 57 -23.97 -3.15 -7.70
N SER A 58 -23.50 -3.55 -8.89
CA SER A 58 -23.64 -2.75 -10.13
C SER A 58 -24.75 -3.29 -11.03
N ARG A 59 -25.78 -2.48 -11.31
CA ARG A 59 -26.91 -2.84 -12.19
C ARG A 59 -26.55 -3.04 -13.68
N ASP A 60 -25.40 -2.54 -14.12
CA ASP A 60 -24.94 -2.68 -15.51
C ASP A 60 -23.40 -2.80 -15.59
N GLU A 61 -22.91 -3.98 -15.99
CA GLU A 61 -21.50 -4.31 -16.11
C GLU A 61 -20.75 -3.42 -17.11
N LYS A 62 -21.44 -2.92 -18.15
CA LYS A 62 -20.85 -2.03 -19.16
C LYS A 62 -20.66 -0.60 -18.67
N SER A 63 -21.42 -0.21 -17.65
CA SER A 63 -21.30 1.11 -17.01
C SER A 63 -20.24 1.14 -15.90
N SER A 64 -19.70 -0.02 -15.52
CA SER A 64 -18.68 -0.10 -14.48
C SER A 64 -17.43 0.66 -14.90
N PRO A 65 -16.85 1.51 -14.03
CA PRO A 65 -15.60 2.20 -14.31
C PRO A 65 -14.41 1.23 -14.38
N LEU A 66 -14.62 -0.07 -14.13
CA LEU A 66 -13.65 -1.17 -14.27
C LEU A 66 -13.99 -2.12 -15.42
N SER A 67 -14.92 -1.75 -16.31
CA SER A 67 -15.32 -2.57 -17.47
C SER A 67 -14.17 -2.92 -18.42
N PHE A 68 -13.08 -2.14 -18.41
CA PHE A 68 -11.86 -2.40 -19.17
C PHE A 68 -10.95 -3.49 -18.57
N CYS A 69 -11.22 -3.93 -17.34
CA CYS A 69 -10.41 -4.92 -16.63
C CYS A 69 -10.90 -6.35 -16.92
N VAL A 70 -9.96 -7.29 -17.00
CA VAL A 70 -10.27 -8.72 -16.86
C VAL A 70 -10.76 -8.96 -15.43
N GLY A 71 -11.73 -9.87 -15.23
CA GLY A 71 -12.23 -10.22 -13.90
C GLY A 71 -11.55 -11.45 -13.32
N ASP A 72 -11.22 -11.43 -12.03
CA ASP A 72 -10.70 -12.60 -11.32
C ASP A 72 -11.78 -13.67 -10.99
N ASN A 73 -13.00 -13.52 -11.49
CA ASN A 73 -14.16 -14.38 -11.24
C ASN A 73 -14.53 -15.27 -12.45
N THR A 74 -13.52 -15.72 -13.19
CA THR A 74 -13.68 -16.60 -14.36
C THR A 74 -12.73 -17.80 -14.27
N GLY A 75 -13.07 -18.94 -14.89
CA GLY A 75 -12.24 -20.14 -14.83
C GLY A 75 -12.15 -20.71 -13.40
N ASP A 76 -10.96 -21.15 -12.98
CA ASP A 76 -10.70 -21.57 -11.60
C ASP A 76 -10.29 -20.33 -10.77
N HIS A 77 -11.08 -20.01 -9.73
CA HIS A 77 -10.95 -18.77 -8.98
C HIS A 77 -11.41 -18.85 -7.52
N ILE A 78 -11.03 -17.82 -6.76
CA ILE A 78 -11.47 -17.58 -5.37
C ILE A 78 -11.91 -16.11 -5.17
N SER A 79 -12.41 -15.46 -6.22
CA SER A 79 -12.80 -14.03 -6.23
C SER A 79 -13.67 -13.61 -5.05
N GLU A 80 -14.59 -14.47 -4.62
CA GLU A 80 -15.52 -14.25 -3.50
C GLU A 80 -14.78 -14.04 -2.16
N LYS A 81 -13.54 -14.54 -2.05
CA LYS A 81 -12.72 -14.46 -0.84
C LYS A 81 -11.87 -13.20 -0.75
N ASN A 82 -12.02 -12.25 -1.68
CA ASN A 82 -11.18 -11.04 -1.77
C ASN A 82 -11.17 -10.20 -0.48
N CYS A 83 -12.25 -10.19 0.30
CA CYS A 83 -12.29 -9.50 1.58
C CYS A 83 -11.29 -10.03 2.62
N TYR A 84 -10.84 -11.29 2.47
CA TYR A 84 -9.83 -11.92 3.33
C TYR A 84 -8.46 -12.04 2.66
N TYR A 85 -8.47 -12.34 1.35
CA TYR A 85 -7.28 -12.64 0.55
C TYR A 85 -6.70 -11.44 -0.20
N SER A 86 -7.44 -10.33 -0.30
CA SER A 86 -7.04 -9.13 -1.06
C SER A 86 -6.55 -9.50 -2.47
N GLU A 87 -5.43 -8.95 -2.92
CA GLU A 87 -4.85 -9.19 -4.24
C GLU A 87 -4.49 -10.66 -4.51
N LEU A 88 -4.43 -11.52 -3.48
CA LEU A 88 -4.18 -12.95 -3.66
C LEU A 88 -5.27 -13.63 -4.48
N THR A 89 -6.51 -13.13 -4.51
CA THR A 89 -7.54 -13.70 -5.41
C THR A 89 -7.14 -13.53 -6.88
N GLY A 90 -6.55 -12.38 -7.21
CA GLY A 90 -5.94 -12.13 -8.51
C GLY A 90 -4.71 -13.00 -8.77
N MET A 91 -3.84 -13.19 -7.78
CA MET A 91 -2.67 -14.07 -7.92
C MET A 91 -3.08 -15.53 -8.16
N TYR A 92 -4.06 -16.03 -7.42
CA TYR A 92 -4.65 -17.35 -7.64
C TYR A 92 -5.24 -17.47 -9.04
N TRP A 93 -5.99 -16.46 -9.49
CA TRP A 93 -6.55 -16.45 -10.83
C TRP A 93 -5.46 -16.49 -11.90
N VAL A 94 -4.38 -15.70 -11.76
CA VAL A 94 -3.22 -15.72 -12.67
C VAL A 94 -2.53 -17.08 -12.67
N TRP A 95 -2.39 -17.72 -11.50
CA TRP A 95 -1.83 -19.07 -11.41
C TRP A 95 -2.60 -20.05 -12.28
N LYS A 96 -3.92 -20.08 -12.14
CA LYS A 96 -4.79 -21.08 -12.78
C LYS A 96 -5.12 -20.78 -14.24
N ASN A 97 -5.22 -19.51 -14.61
CA ASN A 97 -5.84 -19.11 -15.88
C ASN A 97 -4.86 -18.44 -16.87
N SER A 98 -3.76 -17.84 -16.40
CA SER A 98 -2.80 -17.19 -17.31
C SER A 98 -2.00 -18.21 -18.12
N HIS A 99 -1.86 -17.95 -19.41
CA HIS A 99 -1.05 -18.76 -20.34
C HIS A 99 0.34 -18.16 -20.65
N ALA A 100 0.69 -17.03 -20.04
CA ALA A 100 1.98 -16.39 -20.27
C ALA A 100 3.14 -17.23 -19.69
N LYS A 101 4.29 -17.22 -20.36
CA LYS A 101 5.50 -17.94 -19.89
C LYS A 101 6.22 -17.20 -18.76
N VAL A 102 6.07 -15.89 -18.72
CA VAL A 102 6.50 -15.04 -17.60
C VAL A 102 5.27 -14.30 -17.10
N VAL A 103 5.02 -14.42 -15.80
CA VAL A 103 3.90 -13.77 -15.13
C VAL A 103 4.43 -12.83 -14.07
N GLY A 104 3.75 -11.71 -13.91
CA GLY A 104 4.00 -10.83 -12.77
C GLY A 104 2.72 -10.26 -12.22
N THR A 105 2.77 -9.84 -10.96
CA THR A 105 1.65 -9.21 -10.26
C THR A 105 2.12 -7.93 -9.59
N CYS A 106 1.34 -6.87 -9.74
CA CYS A 106 1.57 -5.61 -9.05
C CYS A 106 0.23 -4.97 -8.66
N HIS A 107 0.27 -3.92 -7.83
CA HIS A 107 -0.94 -3.21 -7.44
C HIS A 107 -1.22 -2.06 -8.41
N TYR A 108 -2.48 -1.62 -8.52
CA TYR A 108 -2.91 -0.53 -9.40
C TYR A 108 -2.18 0.80 -9.24
N ARG A 109 -1.51 1.03 -8.10
CA ARG A 109 -0.72 2.24 -7.82
C ARG A 109 0.71 1.96 -7.40
N ARG A 110 1.16 0.71 -7.40
CA ARG A 110 2.51 0.34 -6.96
C ARG A 110 3.13 -0.58 -8.00
N TYR A 111 4.20 -0.10 -8.61
CA TYR A 111 4.84 -0.77 -9.73
C TYR A 111 6.32 -0.99 -9.43
N LEU A 112 6.84 -2.13 -9.85
CA LEU A 112 8.27 -2.39 -9.85
C LEU A 112 8.94 -1.51 -10.92
N LEU A 113 9.94 -0.75 -10.51
CA LEU A 113 10.67 0.19 -11.37
C LEU A 113 12.11 -0.25 -11.57
N ASN A 114 12.64 -0.01 -12.77
CA ASN A 114 14.07 -0.12 -13.03
C ASN A 114 14.87 0.99 -12.32
N GLU A 115 16.19 0.92 -12.40
CA GLU A 115 17.12 1.88 -11.78
C GLU A 115 16.92 3.33 -12.25
N GLN A 116 16.28 3.54 -13.41
CA GLN A 116 15.95 4.87 -13.93
C GLN A 116 14.57 5.36 -13.48
N GLY A 117 13.91 4.66 -12.55
CA GLY A 117 12.58 5.01 -12.06
C GLY A 117 11.47 4.79 -13.09
N LYS A 118 11.67 3.93 -14.10
CA LYS A 118 10.69 3.64 -15.15
C LYS A 118 10.14 2.23 -15.00
N LEU A 119 8.92 2.03 -15.51
CA LEU A 119 8.34 0.69 -15.67
C LEU A 119 9.28 -0.20 -16.49
N PHE A 120 9.37 -1.47 -16.10
CA PHE A 120 10.12 -2.45 -16.87
C PHE A 120 9.45 -2.71 -18.22
N THR A 121 10.29 -2.82 -19.26
CA THR A 121 9.88 -3.36 -20.57
C THR A 121 10.00 -4.88 -20.57
N GLU A 122 9.28 -5.54 -21.48
CA GLU A 122 9.37 -7.00 -21.64
C GLU A 122 10.82 -7.47 -21.89
N ALA A 123 11.57 -6.77 -22.74
CA ALA A 123 12.96 -7.12 -23.02
C ALA A 123 13.86 -7.05 -21.77
N GLN A 124 13.63 -6.07 -20.88
CA GLN A 124 14.35 -5.98 -19.62
C GLN A 124 14.00 -7.14 -18.68
N ILE A 125 12.71 -7.46 -18.53
CA ILE A 125 12.25 -8.58 -17.69
C ILE A 125 12.86 -9.88 -18.18
N LEU A 126 12.78 -10.17 -19.48
CA LEU A 126 13.32 -11.40 -20.06
C LEU A 126 14.84 -11.50 -19.91
N SER A 127 15.56 -10.39 -20.02
CA SER A 127 17.00 -10.34 -19.79
C SER A 127 17.36 -10.62 -18.32
N LEU A 128 16.65 -9.98 -17.38
CA LEU A 128 16.86 -10.21 -15.94
C LEU A 128 16.58 -11.66 -15.54
N LEU A 129 15.50 -12.27 -16.06
CA LEU A 129 15.13 -13.65 -15.74
C LEU A 129 16.03 -14.73 -16.40
N GLN A 130 17.09 -14.32 -17.10
CA GLN A 130 18.19 -15.23 -17.46
C GLN A 130 19.17 -15.42 -16.29
N GLN A 131 19.32 -14.40 -15.44
CA GLN A 131 20.28 -14.37 -14.34
C GLN A 131 19.62 -14.55 -12.97
N TYR A 132 18.37 -14.13 -12.86
CA TYR A 132 17.57 -14.13 -11.63
C TYR A 132 16.36 -15.04 -11.79
N ASP A 133 15.88 -15.57 -10.66
CA ASP A 133 14.72 -16.46 -10.62
C ASP A 133 13.42 -15.64 -10.40
N VAL A 134 13.53 -14.52 -9.67
CA VAL A 134 12.41 -13.62 -9.37
C VAL A 134 12.86 -12.16 -9.37
N ILE A 135 11.99 -11.28 -9.87
CA ILE A 135 12.09 -9.82 -9.73
C ILE A 135 11.04 -9.39 -8.70
N THR A 136 11.45 -8.74 -7.61
CA THR A 136 10.53 -8.26 -6.58
C THR A 136 11.07 -6.99 -5.91
N THR A 137 10.40 -6.51 -4.88
CA THR A 137 10.78 -5.31 -4.14
C THR A 137 12.10 -5.49 -3.40
N LYS A 138 12.76 -4.39 -3.07
CA LYS A 138 13.80 -4.43 -2.04
C LYS A 138 13.20 -4.91 -0.71
N GLU A 139 13.97 -5.68 0.04
CA GLU A 139 13.58 -6.06 1.40
C GLU A 139 13.36 -4.80 2.24
N LEU A 140 12.24 -4.79 2.97
CA LEU A 140 11.99 -3.78 3.97
C LEU A 140 12.77 -4.12 5.23
N GLN A 141 13.43 -3.11 5.80
CA GLN A 141 13.97 -3.19 7.15
C GLN A 141 12.86 -2.78 8.13
N LEU A 142 12.45 -3.71 8.98
CA LEU A 142 11.49 -3.49 10.04
C LEU A 142 12.20 -2.98 11.31
N ASN A 143 11.44 -2.28 12.16
CA ASN A 143 11.93 -1.75 13.43
C ASN A 143 12.06 -2.83 14.52
N PHE A 144 11.15 -3.81 14.47
CA PHE A 144 11.02 -4.96 15.35
C PHE A 144 10.96 -6.25 14.51
N SER A 145 11.00 -7.41 15.16
CA SER A 145 10.81 -8.68 14.43
C SER A 145 9.46 -8.71 13.73
N TYR A 146 9.33 -9.47 12.64
CA TYR A 146 8.04 -9.63 11.98
C TYR A 146 6.98 -10.14 12.95
N TYR A 147 7.35 -11.07 13.85
CA TYR A 147 6.47 -11.60 14.90
C TYR A 147 5.93 -10.49 15.82
N GLU A 148 6.80 -9.66 16.41
CA GLU A 148 6.40 -8.57 17.31
C GLU A 148 5.53 -7.54 16.58
N GLY A 149 5.90 -7.23 15.34
CA GLY A 149 5.16 -6.31 14.50
C GLY A 149 3.76 -6.78 14.19
N PHE A 150 3.65 -8.04 13.79
CA PHE A 150 2.38 -8.69 13.53
C PHE A 150 1.53 -8.76 14.80
N ALA A 151 2.10 -9.17 15.93
CA ALA A 151 1.40 -9.25 17.22
C ALA A 151 0.86 -7.89 17.71
N SER A 152 1.52 -6.80 17.34
CA SER A 152 1.12 -5.44 17.72
C SER A 152 -0.03 -4.88 16.88
N HIS A 153 -0.25 -5.40 15.66
CA HIS A 153 -1.22 -4.87 14.71
C HIS A 153 -2.31 -5.89 14.30
N HIS A 154 -2.12 -7.17 14.60
CA HIS A 154 -3.01 -8.27 14.25
C HIS A 154 -3.07 -9.28 15.39
N LYS A 155 -4.13 -10.09 15.44
CA LYS A 155 -4.22 -11.19 16.41
C LYS A 155 -3.14 -12.22 16.11
N ILE A 156 -2.25 -12.46 17.07
CA ILE A 156 -1.09 -13.35 16.89
C ILE A 156 -1.47 -14.79 16.52
N LEU A 157 -2.66 -15.24 16.93
CA LEU A 157 -3.27 -16.51 16.54
C LEU A 157 -3.12 -16.82 15.04
N TYR A 158 -3.29 -15.83 14.16
CA TYR A 158 -3.24 -16.05 12.72
C TYR A 158 -1.84 -16.47 12.24
N LEU A 159 -0.80 -15.85 12.81
CA LEU A 159 0.58 -16.18 12.48
C LEU A 159 1.02 -17.48 13.17
N ASP A 160 0.60 -17.70 14.41
CA ASP A 160 0.88 -18.94 15.15
C ASP A 160 0.26 -20.15 14.45
N GLU A 161 -0.98 -20.05 13.96
CA GLU A 161 -1.61 -21.15 13.22
C GLU A 161 -0.94 -21.35 11.86
N THR A 162 -0.48 -20.28 11.21
CA THR A 162 0.34 -20.39 9.99
C THR A 162 1.61 -21.19 10.25
N ALA A 163 2.29 -20.94 11.38
CA ALA A 163 3.49 -21.68 11.77
C ALA A 163 3.20 -23.17 11.99
N ARG A 164 2.09 -23.51 12.66
CA ARG A 164 1.65 -24.90 12.87
C ARG A 164 1.34 -25.61 11.56
N VAL A 165 0.58 -24.96 10.68
CA VAL A 165 0.27 -25.49 9.35
C VAL A 165 1.56 -25.77 8.58
N ILE A 166 2.50 -24.82 8.52
CA ILE A 166 3.80 -25.04 7.87
C ILE A 166 4.54 -26.23 8.48
N GLN A 167 4.59 -26.34 9.81
CA GLN A 167 5.23 -27.48 10.47
C GLN A 167 4.61 -28.83 10.09
N GLU A 168 3.30 -28.88 9.87
CA GLU A 168 2.58 -30.11 9.52
C GLU A 168 2.68 -30.48 8.04
N ILE A 169 2.46 -29.53 7.13
CA ILE A 169 2.37 -29.82 5.69
C ILE A 169 3.65 -29.52 4.90
N TYR A 170 4.56 -28.72 5.45
CA TYR A 170 5.89 -28.41 4.89
C TYR A 170 6.96 -28.41 6.00
N PRO A 171 7.21 -29.55 6.67
CA PRO A 171 8.11 -29.61 7.83
C PRO A 171 9.52 -29.10 7.53
N ASP A 172 10.00 -29.27 6.29
CA ASP A 172 11.32 -28.77 5.86
C ASP A 172 11.42 -27.24 5.89
N TYR A 173 10.30 -26.50 5.86
CA TYR A 173 10.25 -25.05 6.00
C TYR A 173 10.17 -24.57 7.46
N ALA A 174 9.87 -25.46 8.41
CA ALA A 174 9.53 -25.05 9.78
C ALA A 174 10.67 -24.31 10.47
N ALA A 175 11.90 -24.80 10.33
CA ALA A 175 13.07 -24.18 10.93
C ALA A 175 13.34 -22.78 10.34
N ASP A 176 13.25 -22.64 9.01
CA ASP A 176 13.43 -21.36 8.34
C ASP A 176 12.32 -20.38 8.71
N PHE A 177 11.06 -20.82 8.78
CA PHE A 177 9.96 -19.96 9.22
C PHE A 177 10.18 -19.44 10.64
N GLN A 178 10.50 -20.33 11.59
CA GLN A 178 10.77 -19.96 12.99
C GLN A 178 11.93 -18.99 13.13
N GLN A 179 12.98 -19.15 12.31
CA GLN A 179 14.10 -18.23 12.29
C GLN A 179 13.71 -16.88 11.68
N LEU A 180 13.07 -16.87 10.50
CA LEU A 180 12.80 -15.67 9.72
C LEU A 180 11.72 -14.79 10.38
N VAL A 181 10.75 -15.37 11.10
CA VAL A 181 9.68 -14.59 11.74
C VAL A 181 10.21 -13.73 12.90
N GLN A 182 11.34 -14.14 13.49
CA GLN A 182 12.06 -13.40 14.51
C GLN A 182 13.01 -12.34 13.92
N GLN A 183 13.18 -12.30 12.59
CA GLN A 183 13.98 -11.29 11.90
C GLN A 183 13.18 -10.05 11.57
N LYS A 184 13.90 -9.00 11.18
CA LYS A 184 13.36 -7.66 10.91
C LYS A 184 13.24 -7.38 9.41
N HIS A 185 12.86 -8.38 8.63
CA HIS A 185 12.82 -8.29 7.17
C HIS A 185 11.54 -8.88 6.61
N THR A 186 11.05 -8.27 5.53
CA THR A 186 9.95 -8.78 4.70
C THR A 186 10.03 -8.14 3.31
N TYR A 187 9.25 -8.63 2.36
CA TYR A 187 8.97 -7.90 1.13
C TYR A 187 7.77 -6.97 1.30
N PHE A 188 7.76 -5.90 0.51
CA PHE A 188 6.63 -4.98 0.45
C PHE A 188 5.61 -5.44 -0.59
N GLY A 189 4.41 -5.77 -0.13
CA GLY A 189 3.30 -6.16 -0.98
C GLY A 189 3.50 -7.53 -1.65
N ASN A 190 2.40 -8.06 -2.18
CA ASN A 190 2.38 -9.33 -2.91
C ASN A 190 2.77 -9.13 -4.38
N MET A 191 3.93 -8.49 -4.61
CA MET A 191 4.42 -8.11 -5.94
C MET A 191 5.65 -8.89 -6.33
N LEU A 192 5.59 -9.57 -7.48
CA LEU A 192 6.73 -10.29 -8.04
C LEU A 192 6.54 -10.51 -9.55
N ILE A 193 7.64 -10.75 -10.25
CA ILE A 193 7.68 -11.17 -11.66
C ILE A 193 8.60 -12.39 -11.76
N ALA A 194 8.12 -13.47 -12.34
CA ALA A 194 8.86 -14.72 -12.45
C ALA A 194 8.42 -15.53 -13.68
N LYS A 195 9.22 -16.53 -14.05
CA LYS A 195 8.78 -17.55 -15.01
C LYS A 195 7.56 -18.31 -14.45
N LYS A 196 6.66 -18.77 -15.31
CA LYS A 196 5.39 -19.41 -14.92
C LYS A 196 5.62 -20.61 -14.01
N GLU A 197 6.69 -21.35 -14.19
CA GLU A 197 7.03 -22.52 -13.38
C GLU A 197 7.40 -22.11 -11.94
N VAL A 198 8.21 -21.05 -11.81
CA VAL A 198 8.61 -20.48 -10.51
C VAL A 198 7.41 -19.87 -9.79
N TYR A 199 6.58 -19.11 -10.52
CA TYR A 199 5.33 -18.57 -9.99
C TYR A 199 4.37 -19.68 -9.55
N GLY A 200 4.19 -20.72 -10.37
CA GLY A 200 3.31 -21.84 -10.09
C GLY A 200 3.72 -22.60 -8.83
N ALA A 201 5.02 -22.89 -8.68
CA ALA A 201 5.55 -23.53 -7.47
C ALA A 201 5.33 -22.67 -6.21
N TYR A 202 5.50 -21.35 -6.31
CA TYR A 202 5.19 -20.44 -5.20
C TYR A 202 3.70 -20.47 -4.86
N MET A 203 2.81 -20.39 -5.85
CA MET A 203 1.37 -20.37 -5.63
C MET A 203 0.85 -21.68 -5.04
N GLU A 204 1.36 -22.82 -5.50
CA GLU A 204 1.01 -24.13 -4.93
C GLU A 204 1.39 -24.21 -3.45
N TRP A 205 2.62 -23.79 -3.10
CA TRP A 205 3.08 -23.74 -1.72
C TRP A 205 2.29 -22.72 -0.87
N LEU A 206 2.05 -21.51 -1.39
CA LEU A 206 1.35 -20.45 -0.68
C LEU A 206 -0.09 -20.83 -0.38
N PHE A 207 -0.85 -21.27 -1.39
CA PHE A 207 -2.29 -21.51 -1.23
C PHE A 207 -2.59 -22.81 -0.48
N SER A 208 -1.74 -23.82 -0.54
CA SER A 208 -1.90 -25.01 0.32
C SER A 208 -1.80 -24.64 1.81
N ILE A 209 -0.87 -23.74 2.18
CA ILE A 209 -0.77 -23.19 3.54
C ILE A 209 -2.00 -22.35 3.86
N LEU A 210 -2.30 -21.32 3.06
CA LEU A 210 -3.36 -20.37 3.38
C LEU A 210 -4.75 -21.01 3.46
N PHE A 211 -5.07 -21.96 2.58
CA PHE A 211 -6.34 -22.67 2.64
C PHE A 211 -6.47 -23.55 3.88
N GLU A 212 -5.37 -24.16 4.34
CA GLU A 212 -5.39 -24.95 5.57
C GLU A 212 -5.49 -24.04 6.82
N VAL A 213 -4.82 -22.88 6.83
CA VAL A 213 -5.02 -21.88 7.91
C VAL A 213 -6.46 -21.37 7.92
N GLU A 214 -7.04 -21.06 6.76
CA GLU A 214 -8.44 -20.65 6.63
C GLU A 214 -9.42 -21.69 7.18
N ARG A 215 -9.11 -22.98 7.03
CA ARG A 215 -9.92 -24.08 7.58
C ARG A 215 -9.87 -24.14 9.11
N ARG A 216 -8.77 -23.69 9.72
CA ARG A 216 -8.51 -23.80 11.17
C ARG A 216 -8.84 -22.54 11.94
N VAL A 217 -8.79 -21.38 11.29
CA VAL A 217 -9.03 -20.09 11.94
C VAL A 217 -10.28 -19.42 11.41
N LYS A 218 -11.15 -19.02 12.33
CA LYS A 218 -12.26 -18.13 12.03
C LYS A 218 -11.80 -16.68 12.10
N VAL A 219 -11.87 -15.95 10.98
CA VAL A 219 -11.52 -14.53 10.93
C VAL A 219 -12.68 -13.69 11.49
N GLU A 220 -12.54 -13.23 12.73
CA GLU A 220 -13.53 -12.40 13.43
C GLU A 220 -12.97 -10.99 13.67
N GLU A 221 -12.93 -10.16 12.62
CA GLU A 221 -12.43 -8.78 12.71
C GLU A 221 -13.55 -7.77 12.47
N GLU A 222 -13.53 -6.69 13.26
CA GLU A 222 -14.59 -5.67 13.25
C GLU A 222 -14.54 -4.79 11.99
N ASP A 223 -13.35 -4.47 11.50
CA ASP A 223 -13.13 -3.61 10.35
C ASP A 223 -12.58 -4.36 9.12
N SER A 224 -12.72 -3.73 7.96
CA SER A 224 -12.30 -4.28 6.67
C SER A 224 -10.78 -4.35 6.50
N TYR A 225 -10.01 -3.57 7.27
CA TYR A 225 -8.56 -3.58 7.19
C TYR A 225 -8.02 -4.89 7.75
N HIS A 226 -8.38 -5.24 8.99
CA HIS A 226 -7.88 -6.43 9.68
C HIS A 226 -8.43 -7.74 9.11
N ARG A 227 -9.60 -7.74 8.46
CA ARG A 227 -10.14 -8.93 7.76
C ARG A 227 -9.21 -9.49 6.70
N ARG A 228 -8.33 -8.66 6.12
CA ARG A 228 -7.42 -9.00 5.01
C ARG A 228 -6.20 -9.84 5.45
N ILE A 229 -6.38 -10.65 6.49
CA ILE A 229 -5.30 -11.29 7.23
C ILE A 229 -4.41 -12.18 6.37
N PHE A 230 -4.99 -12.90 5.40
CA PHE A 230 -4.21 -13.75 4.50
C PHE A 230 -3.33 -12.93 3.57
N GLY A 231 -3.76 -11.73 3.20
CA GLY A 231 -2.95 -10.78 2.43
C GLY A 231 -1.73 -10.27 3.20
N PHE A 232 -1.85 -10.04 4.51
CA PHE A 232 -0.71 -9.66 5.36
C PHE A 232 0.26 -10.82 5.59
N ILE A 233 -0.27 -12.02 5.87
CA ILE A 233 0.53 -13.22 6.07
C ILE A 233 1.31 -13.55 4.80
N SER A 234 0.70 -13.42 3.62
CA SER A 234 1.35 -13.77 2.35
C SER A 234 2.55 -12.90 2.01
N GLU A 235 2.58 -11.62 2.43
CA GLU A 235 3.75 -10.76 2.22
C GLU A 235 5.00 -11.34 2.91
N PHE A 236 4.80 -11.90 4.11
CA PHE A 236 5.87 -12.60 4.83
C PHE A 236 6.13 -14.00 4.29
N LEU A 237 5.10 -14.75 3.89
CA LEU A 237 5.30 -16.06 3.27
C LEU A 237 6.07 -15.96 1.94
N GLN A 238 5.93 -14.86 1.20
CA GLN A 238 6.79 -14.58 0.04
C GLN A 238 8.27 -14.52 0.44
N TYR A 239 8.57 -13.82 1.54
CA TYR A 239 9.92 -13.75 2.08
C TYR A 239 10.44 -15.13 2.49
N VAL A 240 9.65 -15.88 3.26
CA VAL A 240 9.99 -17.26 3.68
C VAL A 240 10.28 -18.15 2.47
N TRP A 241 9.41 -18.13 1.46
CA TRP A 241 9.56 -18.95 0.26
C TRP A 241 10.84 -18.64 -0.52
N ILE A 242 11.14 -17.36 -0.73
CA ILE A 242 12.35 -16.91 -1.41
C ILE A 242 13.61 -17.34 -0.65
N ARG A 243 13.62 -17.17 0.68
CA ARG A 243 14.78 -17.47 1.54
C ARG A 243 15.04 -18.97 1.64
N HIS A 244 14.00 -19.77 1.89
CA HIS A 244 14.11 -21.23 1.98
C HIS A 244 14.64 -21.83 0.67
N ASN A 245 14.08 -21.41 -0.47
CA ASN A 245 14.48 -21.93 -1.79
C ASN A 245 15.76 -21.29 -2.35
N ARG A 246 16.36 -20.33 -1.64
CA ARG A 246 17.60 -19.64 -2.04
C ARG A 246 17.54 -19.05 -3.45
N LEU A 247 16.39 -18.47 -3.79
CA LEU A 247 16.18 -17.92 -5.13
C LEU A 247 17.07 -16.70 -5.37
N ARG A 248 17.56 -16.55 -6.60
CA ARG A 248 18.30 -15.35 -7.02
C ARG A 248 17.31 -14.23 -7.27
N VAL A 249 17.31 -13.22 -6.41
CA VAL A 249 16.37 -12.10 -6.46
C VAL A 249 17.00 -10.90 -7.17
N TYR A 250 16.30 -10.34 -8.16
CA TYR A 250 16.53 -8.96 -8.58
C TYR A 250 15.62 -8.03 -7.78
N ALA A 251 16.21 -7.31 -6.83
CA ALA A 251 15.50 -6.41 -5.94
C ALA A 251 15.40 -5.00 -6.54
N CYS A 252 14.18 -4.47 -6.65
CA CYS A 252 13.93 -3.19 -7.31
C CYS A 252 13.06 -2.22 -6.49
N MET A 253 13.07 -0.95 -6.90
CA MET A 253 12.30 0.10 -6.24
C MET A 253 10.82 -0.02 -6.61
N VAL A 254 9.96 0.47 -5.71
CA VAL A 254 8.53 0.58 -5.98
C VAL A 254 8.18 2.02 -6.27
N GLY A 255 7.63 2.25 -7.44
CA GLY A 255 7.02 3.52 -7.82
C GLY A 255 5.59 3.59 -7.32
N MET A 256 5.25 4.66 -6.61
CA MET A 256 3.86 4.97 -6.27
C MET A 256 3.28 5.92 -7.31
N LEU A 257 2.27 5.46 -8.05
CA LEU A 257 1.56 6.26 -9.04
C LEU A 257 0.22 6.71 -8.47
N GLY A 258 0.14 7.99 -8.11
CA GLY A 258 -1.09 8.60 -7.60
C GLY A 258 -1.43 8.23 -6.15
N GLU A 259 -2.18 9.13 -5.51
CA GLU A 259 -2.69 8.96 -4.15
C GLU A 259 -3.85 7.94 -4.09
N LYS A 260 -4.17 7.38 -2.90
CA LYS A 260 -5.35 6.49 -2.81
C LYS A 260 -6.59 7.36 -3.03
N ALA A 261 -7.57 6.89 -3.80
CA ALA A 261 -8.79 7.67 -4.05
C ALA A 261 -9.49 8.05 -2.74
N GLU A 262 -9.47 7.15 -1.74
CA GLU A 262 -10.02 7.42 -0.40
C GLU A 262 -9.23 8.50 0.35
N ILE A 263 -7.91 8.54 0.18
CA ILE A 263 -7.07 9.57 0.83
C ILE A 263 -7.35 10.93 0.18
N ALA A 264 -7.46 10.96 -1.15
CA ALA A 264 -7.89 12.14 -1.87
C ALA A 264 -9.31 12.59 -1.45
N GLU A 265 -10.24 11.65 -1.25
CA GLU A 265 -11.61 11.93 -0.78
C GLU A 265 -11.61 12.53 0.63
N VAL A 266 -10.85 11.93 1.57
CA VAL A 266 -10.69 12.47 2.92
C VAL A 266 -10.12 13.88 2.87
N ARG A 267 -9.07 14.12 2.07
CA ARG A 267 -8.49 15.45 1.88
C ARG A 267 -9.49 16.45 1.29
N CYS A 268 -10.21 16.09 0.24
CA CYS A 268 -11.23 16.93 -0.37
C CYS A 268 -12.31 17.31 0.65
N ARG A 269 -12.75 16.35 1.46
CA ARG A 269 -13.76 16.59 2.49
C ARG A 269 -13.24 17.49 3.62
N LEU A 270 -11.99 17.28 4.05
CA LEU A 270 -11.34 18.16 5.03
C LEU A 270 -11.18 19.58 4.48
N ALA A 271 -10.83 19.73 3.20
CA ALA A 271 -10.76 21.03 2.54
C ALA A 271 -12.10 21.78 2.61
N GLU A 272 -13.23 21.09 2.38
CA GLU A 272 -14.56 21.71 2.53
C GLU A 272 -14.85 22.19 3.95
N TYR A 273 -14.45 21.43 4.98
CA TYR A 273 -14.58 21.87 6.37
C TYR A 273 -13.67 23.07 6.67
N PHE A 274 -12.44 23.05 6.17
CA PHE A 274 -11.48 24.14 6.35
C PHE A 274 -11.96 25.45 5.70
N ASP A 275 -12.52 25.38 4.50
CA ASP A 275 -13.08 26.55 3.80
C ASP A 275 -14.26 27.17 4.58
N ARG A 276 -15.04 26.33 5.27
CA ARG A 276 -16.15 26.77 6.15
C ARG A 276 -15.68 27.21 7.54
N ALA A 277 -14.39 27.10 7.84
CA ALA A 277 -13.82 27.25 9.18
C ALA A 277 -14.49 26.35 10.25
N ASP A 278 -15.00 25.19 9.84
CA ASP A 278 -15.68 24.23 10.71
C ASP A 278 -14.67 23.23 11.30
N VAL A 279 -14.02 23.64 12.39
CA VAL A 279 -12.98 22.85 13.07
C VAL A 279 -13.56 21.58 13.70
N ASP A 280 -14.72 21.67 14.33
CA ASP A 280 -15.34 20.54 15.02
C ASP A 280 -15.83 19.48 14.02
N GLY A 281 -16.42 19.91 12.90
CA GLY A 281 -16.77 19.04 11.78
C GLY A 281 -15.56 18.35 11.16
N ALA A 282 -14.47 19.09 10.91
CA ALA A 282 -13.22 18.51 10.41
C ALA A 282 -12.65 17.46 11.37
N LYS A 283 -12.62 17.76 12.67
CA LYS A 283 -12.12 16.84 13.72
C LYS A 283 -12.96 15.58 13.79
N ALA A 284 -14.27 15.70 13.84
CA ALA A 284 -15.18 14.55 13.92
C ALA A 284 -15.03 13.66 12.68
N TYR A 285 -14.99 14.25 11.49
CA TYR A 285 -14.80 13.52 10.24
C TYR A 285 -13.45 12.81 10.18
N PHE A 286 -12.35 13.49 10.56
CA PHE A 286 -11.01 12.90 10.57
C PHE A 286 -10.91 11.69 11.51
N LEU A 287 -11.47 11.81 12.72
CA LEU A 287 -11.49 10.71 13.70
C LEU A 287 -12.32 9.52 13.22
N GLN A 288 -13.45 9.78 12.56
CA GLN A 288 -14.25 8.73 11.94
C GLN A 288 -13.50 8.03 10.81
N ALA A 289 -12.86 8.80 9.91
CA ALA A 289 -12.04 8.24 8.84
C ALA A 289 -10.87 7.40 9.37
N LYS A 290 -10.21 7.84 10.45
CA LYS A 290 -9.14 7.08 11.13
C LYS A 290 -9.68 5.81 11.80
N LYS A 291 -10.90 5.83 12.34
CA LYS A 291 -11.55 4.65 12.91
C LYS A 291 -11.86 3.61 11.83
N GLU A 292 -12.35 4.04 10.68
CA GLU A 292 -12.63 3.17 9.53
C GLU A 292 -11.35 2.67 8.84
N ARG A 293 -10.28 3.46 8.89
CA ARG A 293 -8.96 3.15 8.32
C ARG A 293 -7.86 3.46 9.33
N PRO A 294 -7.52 2.51 10.22
CA PRO A 294 -6.44 2.69 11.19
C PRO A 294 -5.09 3.03 10.54
N ASP A 295 -4.87 2.59 9.29
CA ASP A 295 -3.66 2.84 8.49
C ASP A 295 -3.64 4.19 7.74
N LEU A 296 -4.61 5.08 7.99
CA LEU A 296 -4.82 6.32 7.23
C LEU A 296 -3.58 7.22 7.19
N LEU A 297 -2.86 7.32 8.32
CA LEU A 297 -1.69 8.16 8.49
C LEU A 297 -0.35 7.45 8.20
N MET A 298 -0.35 6.16 7.84
CA MET A 298 0.91 5.48 7.51
C MET A 298 1.52 6.05 6.22
N GLU A 299 2.85 6.06 6.09
CA GLU A 299 3.56 6.59 4.90
C GLU A 299 3.08 5.97 3.57
N ALA A 300 2.75 4.68 3.58
CA ALA A 300 2.23 3.97 2.42
C ALA A 300 0.78 4.34 2.03
N SER A 301 0.09 5.11 2.88
CA SER A 301 -1.26 5.66 2.70
C SER A 301 -1.22 7.15 2.40
N ASP A 302 -0.61 7.95 3.28
CA ASP A 302 -0.47 9.41 3.16
C ASP A 302 0.84 9.78 2.49
N ILE A 303 0.92 9.50 1.19
CA ILE A 303 2.17 9.57 0.42
C ILE A 303 2.73 11.00 0.30
N THR A 304 1.87 12.01 0.43
CA THR A 304 2.26 13.43 0.39
C THR A 304 2.49 14.01 1.78
N GLY A 305 2.10 13.30 2.84
CA GLY A 305 2.11 13.82 4.23
C GLY A 305 1.00 14.84 4.50
N GLU A 306 0.09 15.08 3.56
CA GLU A 306 -0.91 16.14 3.69
C GLU A 306 -2.01 15.81 4.69
N LEU A 307 -2.31 14.52 4.96
CA LEU A 307 -3.24 14.18 6.03
C LEU A 307 -2.65 14.43 7.42
N HIS A 308 -1.34 14.22 7.60
CA HIS A 308 -0.65 14.66 8.81
C HIS A 308 -0.76 16.17 9.00
N LEU A 309 -0.52 16.96 7.95
CA LEU A 309 -0.68 18.41 8.02
C LEU A 309 -2.14 18.81 8.27
N CYS A 310 -3.12 18.09 7.73
CA CYS A 310 -4.53 18.33 8.06
C CYS A 310 -4.83 18.11 9.55
N MET A 311 -4.26 17.05 10.15
CA MET A 311 -4.39 16.81 11.60
C MET A 311 -3.76 17.96 12.41
N GLU A 312 -2.61 18.47 11.97
CA GLU A 312 -1.95 19.63 12.56
C GLU A 312 -2.81 20.90 12.45
N VAL A 313 -3.40 21.17 11.27
CA VAL A 313 -4.33 22.29 11.05
C VAL A 313 -5.53 22.20 12.01
N ILE A 314 -6.14 21.03 12.15
CA ILE A 314 -7.27 20.80 13.08
C ILE A 314 -6.85 21.10 14.53
N ALA A 315 -5.67 20.62 14.93
CA ALA A 315 -5.15 20.83 16.27
C ALA A 315 -4.86 22.31 16.55
N ILE A 316 -4.14 22.99 15.66
CA ILE A 316 -3.84 24.42 15.78
C ILE A 316 -5.14 25.22 15.83
N ALA A 317 -6.04 25.03 14.86
CA ALA A 317 -7.27 25.81 14.79
C ALA A 317 -8.17 25.59 16.01
N GLY A 318 -8.28 24.36 16.50
CA GLY A 318 -9.08 24.05 17.69
C GLY A 318 -8.52 24.68 18.96
N LEU A 319 -7.20 24.60 19.17
CA LEU A 319 -6.56 25.17 20.35
C LEU A 319 -6.52 26.70 20.31
N GLU A 320 -6.27 27.30 19.14
CA GLU A 320 -6.35 28.75 18.98
C GLU A 320 -7.78 29.29 19.20
N GLN A 321 -8.80 28.58 18.71
CA GLN A 321 -10.19 28.96 18.96
C GLN A 321 -10.50 29.02 20.46
N GLN A 322 -9.99 28.06 21.23
CA GLN A 322 -10.17 28.01 22.69
C GLN A 322 -9.37 29.10 23.41
N ALA A 323 -8.13 29.35 22.99
CA ALA A 323 -7.23 30.29 23.65
C ALA A 323 -7.53 31.75 23.30
N TYR A 324 -7.96 32.03 22.07
CA TYR A 324 -7.99 33.38 21.51
C TYR A 324 -9.34 33.79 20.92
N GLY A 325 -10.31 32.87 20.78
CA GLY A 325 -11.60 33.13 20.14
C GLY A 325 -11.54 33.34 18.61
N LYS A 326 -10.33 33.32 18.04
CA LYS A 326 -10.02 33.34 16.60
C LYS A 326 -9.03 32.21 16.30
N ASN A 327 -9.02 31.70 15.07
CA ASN A 327 -8.22 30.53 14.73
C ASN A 327 -7.58 30.58 13.34
N LEU A 328 -6.64 29.68 13.09
CA LEU A 328 -5.89 29.54 11.85
C LEU A 328 -6.76 29.56 10.59
N LEU A 329 -7.91 28.85 10.58
CA LEU A 329 -8.79 28.78 9.40
C LEU A 329 -9.43 30.12 9.05
N THR A 330 -9.52 31.05 10.01
CA THR A 330 -10.00 32.41 9.73
C THR A 330 -8.93 33.30 9.08
N ARG A 331 -7.65 33.01 9.32
CA ARG A 331 -6.49 33.80 8.90
C ARG A 331 -5.84 33.27 7.61
N VAL A 332 -5.73 31.95 7.46
CA VAL A 332 -5.17 31.29 6.29
C VAL A 332 -6.28 30.57 5.56
N ARG A 333 -6.60 31.03 4.34
CA ARG A 333 -7.68 30.49 3.52
C ARG A 333 -7.16 29.64 2.38
N GLY A 334 -7.91 28.59 2.06
CA GLY A 334 -7.60 27.66 0.98
C GLY A 334 -6.63 26.55 1.42
N PHE A 335 -6.97 25.32 1.02
CA PHE A 335 -6.26 24.11 1.41
C PHE A 335 -4.75 24.17 1.14
N ARG A 336 -4.33 24.63 -0.05
CA ARG A 336 -2.92 24.74 -0.43
C ARG A 336 -2.13 25.68 0.49
N ASN A 337 -2.73 26.80 0.89
CA ASN A 337 -2.07 27.78 1.75
C ASN A 337 -1.93 27.24 3.18
N LEU A 338 -2.92 26.47 3.66
CA LEU A 338 -2.84 25.78 4.95
C LEU A 338 -1.72 24.73 4.97
N MET A 339 -1.60 23.91 3.91
CA MET A 339 -0.50 22.94 3.81
C MET A 339 0.86 23.62 3.76
N GLN A 340 0.98 24.73 3.02
CA GLN A 340 2.22 25.52 2.98
C GLN A 340 2.54 26.16 4.32
N TYR A 341 1.52 26.65 5.05
CA TYR A 341 1.67 27.21 6.38
C TYR A 341 2.24 26.19 7.37
N CYS A 342 1.64 25.00 7.47
CA CYS A 342 2.14 23.94 8.37
C CYS A 342 3.53 23.42 7.96
N ASN A 343 3.81 23.29 6.65
CA ASN A 343 5.17 22.93 6.20
C ASN A 343 6.22 23.95 6.64
N ASN A 344 5.94 25.25 6.47
CA ASN A 344 6.86 26.30 6.89
C ASN A 344 6.98 26.36 8.42
N LEU A 345 5.88 26.15 9.15
CA LEU A 345 5.87 26.06 10.61
C LEU A 345 6.76 24.92 11.10
N ASN A 346 6.62 23.72 10.54
CA ASN A 346 7.43 22.56 10.90
C ASN A 346 8.92 22.78 10.59
N ARG A 347 9.24 23.40 9.43
CA ARG A 347 10.62 23.79 9.10
C ARG A 347 11.20 24.79 10.08
N TYR A 348 10.43 25.82 10.44
CA TYR A 348 10.82 26.85 11.39
C TYR A 348 11.16 26.24 12.76
N VAL A 349 10.28 25.38 13.29
CA VAL A 349 10.50 24.73 14.60
C VAL A 349 11.72 23.80 14.54
N LEU A 350 11.92 23.05 13.45
CA LEU A 350 13.08 22.16 13.31
C LEU A 350 14.40 22.94 13.30
N GLN A 351 14.45 24.07 12.58
CA GLN A 351 15.63 24.93 12.54
C GLN A 351 15.92 25.56 13.90
N LYS A 352 14.90 26.04 14.61
CA LYS A 352 15.05 26.56 15.99
C LYS A 352 15.65 25.51 16.92
N LYS A 353 15.21 24.26 16.80
CA LYS A 353 15.77 23.13 17.58
C LYS A 353 17.22 22.80 17.22
N GLN A 354 17.60 22.96 15.95
CA GLN A 354 18.96 22.69 15.48
C GLN A 354 19.90 23.91 15.63
N GLU A 355 19.41 25.03 16.16
CA GLU A 355 20.14 26.30 16.26
C GLU A 355 20.69 26.81 14.91
N ILE A 356 20.03 26.46 13.80
CA ILE A 356 20.40 26.89 12.45
C ILE A 356 19.60 28.15 12.08
N PRO A 357 20.23 29.32 11.89
CA PRO A 357 19.51 30.54 11.51
C PRO A 357 19.02 30.50 10.07
N ASP A 358 17.77 30.91 9.83
CA ASP A 358 17.20 31.13 8.50
C ASP A 358 16.37 32.42 8.54
N ALA A 359 16.94 33.50 7.99
CA ALA A 359 16.31 34.82 8.01
C ALA A 359 14.95 34.83 7.28
N GLY A 360 14.79 34.01 6.24
CA GLY A 360 13.54 33.94 5.48
C GLY A 360 12.42 33.26 6.27
N LEU A 361 12.73 32.29 7.13
CA LEU A 361 11.73 31.65 7.99
C LEU A 361 11.39 32.49 9.23
N GLN A 362 12.31 33.33 9.71
CA GLN A 362 12.00 34.33 10.75
C GLN A 362 11.06 35.43 10.22
N GLU A 363 11.34 35.96 9.03
CA GLU A 363 10.44 36.93 8.38
C GLU A 363 9.07 36.31 8.12
N TRP A 364 9.03 35.07 7.62
CA TRP A 364 7.78 34.33 7.41
C TRP A 364 6.97 34.15 8.71
N GLU A 365 7.61 33.82 9.83
CA GLU A 365 6.96 33.67 11.14
C GLU A 365 6.27 34.96 11.58
N GLU A 366 6.97 36.09 11.42
CA GLU A 366 6.46 37.44 11.76
C GLU A 366 5.31 37.84 10.84
N GLU A 367 5.49 37.72 9.53
CA GLU A 367 4.47 38.03 8.52
C GLU A 367 3.18 37.20 8.70
N ASN A 368 3.34 35.95 9.13
CA ASN A 368 2.23 35.02 9.31
C ASN A 368 1.80 34.91 10.78
N GLU A 369 2.13 35.89 11.62
CA GLU A 369 1.68 36.02 13.02
C GLU A 369 1.61 34.68 13.76
N VAL A 370 2.67 33.86 13.66
CA VAL A 370 2.66 32.49 14.16
C VAL A 370 2.48 32.49 15.68
N THR A 371 1.35 31.94 16.14
CA THR A 371 0.99 31.96 17.56
C THR A 371 1.86 31.00 18.39
N PRO A 372 1.98 31.23 19.71
CA PRO A 372 2.62 30.26 20.61
C PRO A 372 1.95 28.88 20.57
N VAL A 373 0.62 28.83 20.43
CA VAL A 373 -0.15 27.58 20.29
C VAL A 373 0.26 26.83 19.02
N ALA A 374 0.38 27.51 17.88
CA ALA A 374 0.79 26.88 16.63
C ALA A 374 2.18 26.24 16.75
N ARG A 375 3.14 26.96 17.34
CA ARG A 375 4.51 26.43 17.59
C ARG A 375 4.48 25.21 18.48
N GLN A 376 3.75 25.28 19.59
CA GLN A 376 3.64 24.16 20.54
C GLN A 376 3.06 22.91 19.88
N VAL A 377 2.05 23.05 19.01
CA VAL A 377 1.49 21.92 18.26
C VAL A 377 2.53 21.33 17.32
N ALA A 378 3.23 22.15 16.54
CA ALA A 378 4.27 21.68 15.62
C ALA A 378 5.44 20.98 16.36
N GLU A 379 5.85 21.49 17.52
CA GLU A 379 6.81 20.84 18.41
C GLU A 379 6.29 19.48 18.89
N GLN A 380 5.02 19.39 19.31
CA GLN A 380 4.40 18.13 19.75
C GLN A 380 4.29 17.11 18.61
N VAL A 381 3.93 17.54 17.40
CA VAL A 381 3.86 16.66 16.22
C VAL A 381 5.25 16.12 15.89
N MET A 382 6.28 16.96 15.88
CA MET A 382 7.66 16.50 15.71
C MET A 382 8.09 15.55 16.82
N HIS A 383 7.78 15.86 18.08
CA HIS A 383 8.09 14.99 19.20
C HIS A 383 7.32 13.67 19.16
N ALA A 384 6.09 13.65 18.63
CA ALA A 384 5.33 12.42 18.43
C ALA A 384 5.97 11.55 17.35
N SER A 385 6.38 12.14 16.21
CA SER A 385 7.14 11.41 15.18
C SER A 385 8.50 10.91 15.70
N GLU A 386 9.19 11.71 16.51
CA GLU A 386 10.44 11.32 17.18
C GLU A 386 10.21 10.32 18.33
N ALA A 387 9.06 10.35 19.00
CA ALA A 387 8.70 9.42 20.07
C ALA A 387 8.22 8.11 19.49
N GLU A 388 7.53 8.08 18.36
CA GLU A 388 7.32 6.86 17.59
C GLU A 388 8.67 6.27 17.17
N ALA A 389 9.59 7.11 16.65
CA ALA A 389 10.95 6.69 16.34
C ALA A 389 11.80 6.31 17.58
N SER A 390 11.59 6.93 18.75
CA SER A 390 12.40 6.70 19.96
C SER A 390 11.79 5.78 21.01
N VAL A 391 10.49 5.48 20.95
CA VAL A 391 9.87 4.31 21.59
C VAL A 391 10.37 3.08 20.86
N VAL A 392 10.42 3.13 19.52
CA VAL A 392 11.14 2.16 18.69
C VAL A 392 12.60 2.04 19.13
N HIS A 393 13.30 3.16 19.37
CA HIS A 393 14.71 3.13 19.82
C HIS A 393 14.91 2.73 21.30
N ARG A 394 13.98 3.05 22.20
CA ARG A 394 14.05 2.67 23.64
C ARG A 394 13.68 1.22 23.87
N LEU A 395 12.76 0.66 23.09
CA LEU A 395 12.52 -0.78 23.05
C LEU A 395 13.75 -1.52 22.51
N GLN A 396 14.46 -0.98 21.51
CA GLN A 396 15.74 -1.53 21.03
C GLN A 396 16.82 -1.58 22.14
N ASN A 397 16.90 -0.55 22.99
CA ASN A 397 17.90 -0.46 24.07
C ASN A 397 17.51 -1.23 25.34
N GLN A 398 16.23 -1.53 25.55
CA GLN A 398 15.77 -2.42 26.63
C GLN A 398 15.90 -3.91 26.26
N LEU A 399 16.10 -4.24 24.98
CA LEU A 399 16.36 -5.59 24.47
C LEU A 399 17.86 -5.87 24.22
N THR A 400 18.74 -4.92 24.53
CA THR A 400 20.22 -5.06 24.44
C THR A 400 20.92 -4.94 25.80
N LYS A 401 20.17 -5.04 26.90
CA LYS A 401 20.66 -5.44 28.23
C LYS A 401 19.91 -6.68 28.67
#